data_AF-A0A9W4I7R7-F1
#
_entry.id   AF-A0A9W4I7R7-F1
#
_cell.length_a   1.000
_cell.length_b   1.000
_cell.length_c   1.000
_cell.angle_alpha   90.00
_cell.angle_beta   90.00
_cell.angle_gamma   90.00
#
_symmetry.space_group_name_H-M   'P 1'
#
loop_
_entity.id
_entity.type
_entity.pdbx_description
1 polymer ?
#
loop_
_entity_poly.entity_id
_entity_poly.type
_entity_poly.pdbx_seq_one_letter_code
_entity_poly.pdbx_strand_id
1 'polypeptide(L)'
;MPRAAVDYNHLEIFIAMCKPMDNGWIHWMVLLVHPNDMRCTWLHCTGRPGDRDFTIDENKRYDSWSIEHHKYIGTVPASKYNSILREANKVPLQSCQLWVCYLMYRLEKKGYIKEGTFDHYMYDYTHRMNSNFLLFLLTHEFKMTFIQAADAIITDRGGVVENRHWVHAAIVDSTGKLLFSVGDPTRMTLARSAAKPIQALAILETPGFDNFNFDDADLALMCASHSSEEQHIARARSMLLKANATEADMRCGPHTPLSETVNRAWIKNDYTPSAICSNCSGKHAGMLAGAKALGGGIEDYHLPSHPIQSQVRRVFEELCYPDEKNVPWGLDGCNLPAPATSLRLLGKLYATVAASVDHTSKDDHGQDAATQLRTRSLSRIFNAMGQFPELVAGEGRFCTELMRAFPGELIGKLGADGCYGIGIRESEQARNLGANGALGIAVKIEDGNISMLYAAVTEILKRLQIGTPKSHQALENFHSPKICNTVGVVTGHVSHSFRLHPAL
;
A
#
# COMPACT_ATOMS: atom_id res chain seq x y z
N MET A 1 16.22 36.61 -38.22
CA MET A 1 15.95 37.38 -36.99
C MET A 1 17.27 37.61 -36.27
N PRO A 2 17.61 38.82 -35.81
CA PRO A 2 18.77 39.01 -34.93
C PRO A 2 18.57 38.15 -33.68
N ARG A 3 19.59 37.39 -33.27
CA ARG A 3 19.54 36.64 -32.01
C ARG A 3 19.36 37.64 -30.88
N ALA A 4 18.42 37.37 -29.96
CA ALA A 4 18.29 38.14 -28.74
C ALA A 4 19.64 38.14 -28.00
N ALA A 5 19.99 39.27 -27.38
CA ALA A 5 21.22 39.38 -26.61
C ALA A 5 21.20 38.38 -25.43
N VAL A 6 22.38 37.84 -25.09
CA VAL A 6 22.54 36.93 -23.95
C VAL A 6 22.33 37.71 -22.65
N ASP A 7 21.51 37.18 -21.75
CA ASP A 7 21.31 37.74 -20.41
C ASP A 7 22.29 37.09 -19.41
N TYR A 8 23.32 37.84 -19.02
CA TYR A 8 24.31 37.38 -18.03
C TYR A 8 23.89 37.62 -16.58
N ASN A 9 22.73 38.24 -16.33
CA ASN A 9 22.25 38.49 -14.97
C ASN A 9 21.47 37.31 -14.39
N HIS A 10 20.98 36.41 -15.23
CA HIS A 10 20.19 35.24 -14.83
C HIS A 10 20.82 33.94 -15.35
N LEU A 11 20.52 32.86 -14.65
CA LEU A 11 20.83 31.49 -15.03
C LEU A 11 19.54 30.67 -15.00
N GLU A 12 19.22 30.09 -16.14
CA GLU A 12 18.21 29.05 -16.26
C GLU A 12 18.81 27.69 -15.93
N ILE A 13 18.04 26.89 -15.22
CA ILE A 13 18.42 25.55 -14.78
C ILE A 13 17.56 24.55 -15.55
N PHE A 14 18.20 23.61 -16.22
CA PHE A 14 17.53 22.54 -16.96
C PHE A 14 18.00 21.16 -16.50
N ILE A 15 17.13 20.18 -16.62
CA ILE A 15 17.51 18.76 -16.67
C ILE A 15 17.72 18.38 -18.13
N ALA A 16 18.86 17.79 -18.44
CA ALA A 16 19.15 17.17 -19.72
C ALA A 16 19.07 15.65 -19.60
N MET A 17 18.32 15.04 -20.53
CA MET A 17 18.18 13.59 -20.66
C MET A 17 18.81 13.18 -21.99
N CYS A 18 19.90 12.42 -21.91
CA CYS A 18 20.64 11.97 -23.07
C CYS A 18 19.95 10.83 -23.81
N LYS A 19 20.31 10.66 -25.08
CA LYS A 19 19.91 9.48 -25.86
C LYS A 19 20.37 8.21 -25.14
N PRO A 20 19.61 7.10 -25.22
CA PRO A 20 20.01 5.84 -24.65
C PRO A 20 21.35 5.38 -25.24
N MET A 21 22.27 4.93 -24.39
CA MET A 21 23.48 4.22 -24.81
C MET A 21 23.13 2.81 -25.33
N ASP A 22 24.07 2.13 -26.01
CA ASP A 22 23.85 0.79 -26.59
C ASP A 22 23.34 -0.28 -25.59
N ASN A 23 23.59 -0.07 -24.30
CA ASN A 23 23.12 -0.92 -23.22
C ASN A 23 21.72 -0.53 -22.68
N GLY A 24 21.06 0.46 -23.28
CA GLY A 24 19.76 1.00 -22.90
C GLY A 24 19.76 2.06 -21.79
N TRP A 25 20.93 2.48 -21.30
CA TRP A 25 21.04 3.41 -20.17
C TRP A 25 20.87 4.86 -20.63
N ILE A 26 20.03 5.62 -19.91
CA ILE A 26 19.76 7.03 -20.18
C ILE A 26 20.54 7.87 -19.17
N HIS A 27 21.48 8.69 -19.65
CA HIS A 27 22.27 9.58 -18.80
C HIS A 27 21.51 10.88 -18.49
N TRP A 28 21.55 11.33 -17.23
CA TRP A 28 20.93 12.57 -16.79
C TRP A 28 22.00 13.57 -16.33
N MET A 29 21.76 14.85 -16.60
CA MET A 29 22.61 15.94 -16.10
C MET A 29 21.82 17.21 -15.83
N VAL A 30 22.40 18.13 -15.06
CA VAL A 30 21.86 19.49 -14.89
C VAL A 30 22.64 20.45 -15.79
N LEU A 31 21.92 21.29 -16.53
CA LEU A 31 22.50 22.36 -17.33
C LEU A 31 22.25 23.70 -16.65
N LEU A 32 23.29 24.55 -16.59
CA LEU A 32 23.18 25.95 -16.21
C LEU A 32 23.41 26.82 -17.45
N VAL A 33 22.40 27.55 -17.87
CA VAL A 33 22.36 28.25 -19.16
C VAL A 33 22.03 29.73 -18.94
N HIS A 34 22.78 30.63 -19.55
CA HIS A 34 22.36 32.03 -19.63
C HIS A 34 21.25 32.16 -20.69
N PRO A 35 20.14 32.87 -20.42
CA PRO A 35 19.09 33.05 -21.42
C PRO A 35 19.65 33.55 -22.75
N ASN A 36 19.23 32.91 -23.86
CA ASN A 36 19.70 33.13 -25.23
C ASN A 36 21.16 32.71 -25.53
N ASP A 37 21.87 32.10 -24.59
CA ASP A 37 23.18 31.50 -24.84
C ASP A 37 23.06 30.06 -25.34
N MET A 38 23.91 29.69 -26.29
CA MET A 38 24.06 28.31 -26.76
C MET A 38 25.14 27.55 -25.98
N ARG A 39 25.89 28.26 -25.13
CA ARG A 39 26.89 27.71 -24.22
C ARG A 39 26.32 27.60 -22.81
N CYS A 40 26.66 26.51 -22.14
CA CYS A 40 26.19 26.20 -20.80
C CYS A 40 27.23 25.42 -20.02
N THR A 41 26.99 25.30 -18.71
CA THR A 41 27.77 24.43 -17.83
C THR A 41 27.00 23.14 -17.60
N TRP A 42 27.66 22.01 -17.80
CA TRP A 42 27.12 20.68 -17.51
C TRP A 42 27.57 20.24 -16.13
N LEU A 43 26.60 19.82 -15.30
CA LEU A 43 26.84 19.20 -14.00
C LEU A 43 26.33 17.76 -14.09
N HIS A 44 27.24 16.79 -14.00
CA HIS A 44 26.86 15.40 -14.08
C HIS A 44 27.75 14.45 -13.30
N CYS A 45 27.14 13.39 -12.79
CA CYS A 45 27.84 12.26 -12.22
C CYS A 45 27.97 11.18 -13.30
N THR A 46 29.20 10.80 -13.66
CA THR A 46 29.50 9.81 -14.69
C THR A 46 30.19 8.58 -14.08
N GLY A 47 30.42 7.53 -14.88
CA GLY A 47 31.11 6.32 -14.42
C GLY A 47 30.19 5.14 -14.05
N ARG A 48 30.80 4.04 -13.59
CA ARG A 48 30.14 2.76 -13.30
C ARG A 48 29.94 2.58 -11.79
N PRO A 49 29.04 1.70 -11.32
CA PRO A 49 28.96 1.36 -9.90
C PRO A 49 30.35 0.97 -9.35
N GLY A 50 30.79 1.64 -8.28
CA GLY A 50 32.12 1.45 -7.68
C GLY A 50 33.24 2.36 -8.23
N ASP A 51 33.02 3.03 -9.35
CA ASP A 51 33.97 3.95 -10.00
C ASP A 51 33.19 5.09 -10.69
N ARG A 52 32.66 5.99 -9.87
CA ARG A 52 31.87 7.15 -10.31
C ARG A 52 32.66 8.41 -10.07
N ASP A 53 32.43 9.41 -10.92
CA ASP A 53 33.04 10.73 -10.82
C ASP A 53 31.99 11.83 -10.98
N PHE A 54 32.24 13.02 -10.43
CA PHE A 54 31.44 14.21 -10.66
C PHE A 54 32.25 15.24 -11.43
N THR A 55 31.75 15.60 -12.61
CA THR A 55 32.41 16.53 -13.51
C THR A 55 31.59 17.80 -13.69
N ILE A 56 32.30 18.93 -13.69
CA ILE A 56 31.78 20.26 -14.04
C ILE A 56 32.41 20.63 -15.37
N ASP A 57 31.57 20.66 -16.39
CA ASP A 57 32.00 20.76 -17.78
C ASP A 57 31.52 22.12 -18.32
N GLU A 58 32.40 23.12 -18.30
CA GLU A 58 32.07 24.49 -18.73
C GLU A 58 32.13 24.66 -20.25
N ASN A 59 31.41 25.66 -20.78
CA ASN A 59 31.41 26.03 -22.20
C ASN A 59 30.93 24.91 -23.16
N LYS A 60 30.09 23.99 -22.68
CA LYS A 60 29.47 22.96 -23.50
C LYS A 60 28.27 23.51 -24.26
N ARG A 61 27.91 22.84 -25.36
CA ARG A 61 26.72 23.21 -26.13
C ARG A 61 25.46 22.78 -25.38
N TYR A 62 24.52 23.71 -25.25
CA TYR A 62 23.17 23.41 -24.75
C TYR A 62 22.52 22.33 -25.62
N ASP A 63 22.58 22.45 -26.95
CA ASP A 63 21.96 21.56 -27.94
C ASP A 63 22.87 20.41 -28.42
N SER A 64 23.69 19.84 -27.53
CA SER A 64 24.58 18.73 -27.92
C SER A 64 23.81 17.54 -28.51
N TRP A 65 24.36 16.91 -29.56
CA TRP A 65 23.75 15.75 -30.22
C TRP A 65 23.45 14.58 -29.27
N SER A 66 24.22 14.47 -28.19
CA SER A 66 24.03 13.46 -27.14
C SER A 66 22.75 13.66 -26.31
N ILE A 67 22.18 14.87 -26.31
CA ILE A 67 21.00 15.20 -25.52
C ILE A 67 19.74 15.01 -26.37
N GLU A 68 18.78 14.27 -25.82
CA GLU A 68 17.49 14.01 -26.46
C GLU A 68 16.47 15.08 -26.07
N HIS A 69 16.40 15.41 -24.77
CA HIS A 69 15.45 16.37 -24.23
C HIS A 69 16.06 17.25 -23.14
N HIS A 70 15.62 18.52 -23.09
CA HIS A 70 15.83 19.43 -21.97
C HIS A 70 14.50 19.75 -21.30
N LYS A 71 14.49 19.82 -19.97
CA LYS A 71 13.34 20.27 -19.17
C LYS A 71 13.75 21.41 -18.27
N TYR A 72 13.12 22.56 -18.45
CA TYR A 72 13.31 23.73 -17.60
C TYR A 72 12.78 23.45 -16.19
N ILE A 73 13.56 23.78 -15.16
CA ILE A 73 13.18 23.57 -13.75
C ILE A 73 13.27 24.83 -12.88
N GLY A 74 13.86 25.92 -13.38
CA GLY A 74 13.85 27.20 -12.67
C GLY A 74 14.86 28.20 -13.20
N THR A 75 14.75 29.44 -12.72
CA THR A 75 15.68 30.53 -13.02
C THR A 75 16.14 31.18 -11.73
N VAL A 76 17.44 31.47 -11.65
CA VAL A 76 18.06 32.16 -10.50
C VAL A 76 18.94 33.32 -10.97
N PRO A 77 19.28 34.28 -10.10
CA PRO A 77 20.32 35.26 -10.41
C PRO A 77 21.67 34.57 -10.68
N ALA A 78 22.43 35.07 -11.66
CA ALA A 78 23.73 34.51 -12.04
C ALA A 78 24.74 34.47 -10.88
N SER A 79 24.59 35.36 -9.91
CA SER A 79 25.37 35.37 -8.66
C SER A 79 25.25 34.07 -7.84
N LYS A 80 24.25 33.21 -8.12
CA LYS A 80 24.06 31.91 -7.47
C LYS A 80 24.85 30.77 -8.10
N TYR A 81 25.54 30.97 -9.23
CA TYR A 81 26.34 29.95 -9.92
C TYR A 81 27.23 29.13 -8.97
N ASN A 82 28.13 29.81 -8.23
CA ASN A 82 29.03 29.16 -7.28
C ASN A 82 28.28 28.49 -6.11
N SER A 83 27.09 28.98 -5.74
CA SER A 83 26.26 28.32 -4.73
C SER A 83 25.70 27.00 -5.25
N ILE A 84 25.29 26.94 -6.51
CA ILE A 84 24.79 25.71 -7.14
C ILE A 84 25.92 24.69 -7.25
N LEU A 85 27.11 25.10 -7.70
CA LEU A 85 28.27 24.21 -7.76
C LEU A 85 28.63 23.62 -6.38
N ARG A 86 28.53 24.43 -5.30
CA ARG A 86 28.72 23.94 -3.93
C ARG A 86 27.66 22.95 -3.49
N GLU A 87 26.40 23.13 -3.88
CA GLU A 87 25.36 22.14 -3.55
C GLU A 87 25.53 20.86 -4.38
N ALA A 88 25.93 20.96 -5.64
CA ALA A 88 26.27 19.81 -6.50
C ALA A 88 27.40 18.95 -5.90
N ASN A 89 28.47 19.58 -5.42
CA ASN A 89 29.59 18.88 -4.77
C ASN A 89 29.20 18.17 -3.45
N LYS A 90 28.07 18.54 -2.83
CA LYS A 90 27.59 17.87 -1.60
C LYS A 90 26.76 16.63 -1.91
N VAL A 91 26.36 16.41 -3.15
CA VAL A 91 25.56 15.25 -3.52
C VAL A 91 26.47 14.03 -3.64
N PRO A 92 26.24 12.95 -2.86
CA PRO A 92 27.04 11.74 -2.95
C PRO A 92 27.04 11.15 -4.37
N LEU A 93 28.18 10.63 -4.81
CA LEU A 93 28.35 10.01 -6.12
C LEU A 93 27.50 8.73 -6.21
N GLN A 94 26.59 8.69 -7.18
CA GLN A 94 25.59 7.63 -7.36
C GLN A 94 25.09 7.60 -8.81
N SER A 95 24.00 6.89 -9.12
CA SER A 95 23.44 6.93 -10.48
C SER A 95 23.17 8.36 -10.92
N CYS A 96 23.42 8.68 -12.19
CA CYS A 96 23.27 10.05 -12.67
C CYS A 96 21.84 10.58 -12.48
N GLN A 97 20.82 9.72 -12.59
CA GLN A 97 19.42 10.07 -12.36
C GLN A 97 19.18 10.44 -10.89
N LEU A 98 19.63 9.60 -9.96
CA LEU A 98 19.47 9.87 -8.52
C LEU A 98 20.29 11.08 -8.10
N TRP A 99 21.51 11.21 -8.60
CA TRP A 99 22.37 12.37 -8.33
C TRP A 99 21.67 13.67 -8.75
N VAL A 100 21.05 13.70 -9.94
CA VAL A 100 20.25 14.85 -10.41
C VAL A 100 19.04 15.09 -9.50
N CYS A 101 18.31 14.04 -9.07
CA CYS A 101 17.18 14.18 -8.15
C CYS A 101 17.62 14.77 -6.81
N TYR A 102 18.69 14.27 -6.20
CA TYR A 102 19.20 14.82 -4.95
C TYR A 102 19.73 16.25 -5.11
N LEU A 103 20.35 16.60 -6.24
CA LEU A 103 20.69 17.99 -6.50
C LEU A 103 19.42 18.86 -6.54
N MET A 104 18.36 18.43 -7.22
CA MET A 104 17.09 19.15 -7.24
C MET A 104 16.52 19.37 -5.83
N TYR A 105 16.48 18.33 -5.00
CA TYR A 105 16.06 18.45 -3.60
C TYR A 105 16.85 19.54 -2.86
N ARG A 106 18.18 19.60 -3.06
CA ARG A 106 19.01 20.64 -2.42
C ARG A 106 18.73 22.04 -2.98
N LEU A 107 18.48 22.17 -4.27
CA LEU A 107 18.12 23.44 -4.90
C LEU A 107 16.74 23.93 -4.46
N GLU A 108 15.77 23.04 -4.25
CA GLU A 108 14.46 23.37 -3.68
C GLU A 108 14.60 23.91 -2.25
N LYS A 109 15.39 23.26 -1.40
CA LYS A 109 15.63 23.74 -0.03
C LYS A 109 16.35 25.09 0.03
N LYS A 110 16.95 25.53 -1.09
CA LYS A 110 17.52 26.87 -1.25
C LYS A 110 16.54 27.88 -1.89
N GLY A 111 15.35 27.44 -2.30
CA GLY A 111 14.39 28.25 -3.05
C GLY A 111 14.88 28.60 -4.45
N TYR A 112 15.79 27.81 -5.03
CA TYR A 112 16.37 28.06 -6.35
C TYR A 112 15.53 27.46 -7.49
N ILE A 113 14.74 26.44 -7.17
CA ILE A 113 13.76 25.83 -8.08
C ILE A 113 12.44 25.64 -7.33
N LYS A 114 11.36 25.38 -8.07
CA LYS A 114 10.00 25.23 -7.52
C LYS A 114 9.93 24.02 -6.58
N GLU A 115 9.31 24.17 -5.42
CA GLU A 115 9.02 23.06 -4.50
C GLU A 115 8.14 21.99 -5.19
N GLY A 116 8.50 20.71 -5.01
CA GLY A 116 7.82 19.56 -5.62
C GLY A 116 8.40 19.11 -6.97
N THR A 117 9.43 19.79 -7.49
CA THR A 117 10.23 19.36 -8.64
C THR A 117 10.99 18.06 -8.35
N PHE A 118 11.60 17.92 -7.18
CA PHE A 118 12.26 16.70 -6.73
C PHE A 118 11.27 15.53 -6.72
N ASP A 119 10.13 15.70 -6.07
CA ASP A 119 9.13 14.63 -5.94
C ASP A 119 8.61 14.19 -7.32
N HIS A 120 8.35 15.15 -8.22
CA HIS A 120 7.95 14.86 -9.60
C HIS A 120 8.96 13.97 -10.33
N TYR A 121 10.25 14.30 -10.26
CA TYR A 121 11.27 13.55 -10.99
C TYR A 121 11.74 12.27 -10.30
N MET A 122 11.64 12.20 -8.98
CA MET A 122 12.04 11.04 -8.17
C MET A 122 10.95 9.95 -8.14
N TYR A 123 9.68 10.35 -8.12
CA TYR A 123 8.56 9.45 -7.87
C TYR A 123 7.56 9.35 -9.03
N ASP A 124 7.31 10.44 -9.77
CA ASP A 124 6.32 10.45 -10.87
C ASP A 124 6.95 10.18 -12.24
N TYR A 125 8.25 10.44 -12.41
CA TYR A 125 8.95 10.21 -13.67
C TYR A 125 9.36 8.74 -13.79
N THR A 126 8.94 8.07 -14.87
CA THR A 126 9.33 6.68 -15.15
C THR A 126 10.83 6.62 -15.44
N HIS A 127 11.60 6.34 -14.40
CA HIS A 127 12.98 5.95 -14.56
C HIS A 127 13.00 4.60 -15.30
N ARG A 128 13.62 4.54 -16.49
CA ARG A 128 14.08 3.26 -17.06
C ARG A 128 15.27 2.76 -16.23
N MET A 129 15.03 2.44 -14.95
CA MET A 129 15.98 1.85 -14.03
C MET A 129 15.75 0.34 -13.99
N ASN A 130 16.78 -0.43 -14.33
CA ASN A 130 16.70 -1.88 -14.39
C ASN A 130 16.60 -2.47 -12.96
N SER A 131 15.94 -3.61 -12.83
CA SER A 131 15.54 -4.34 -11.60
C SER A 131 16.68 -4.75 -10.65
N ASN A 132 17.94 -4.45 -10.99
CA ASN A 132 19.12 -4.77 -10.16
C ASN A 132 19.45 -3.71 -9.09
N PHE A 133 18.76 -2.55 -9.07
CA PHE A 133 19.02 -1.51 -8.06
C PHE A 133 18.27 -1.72 -6.73
N LEU A 134 17.14 -2.44 -6.75
CA LEU A 134 16.44 -2.84 -5.51
C LEU A 134 17.35 -3.72 -4.62
N LEU A 135 18.24 -4.51 -5.25
CA LEU A 135 19.24 -5.34 -4.58
C LEU A 135 20.45 -4.54 -4.06
N PHE A 136 20.79 -3.40 -4.70
CA PHE A 136 21.88 -2.54 -4.28
C PHE A 136 21.51 -1.68 -3.05
N LEU A 137 20.26 -1.18 -2.99
CA LEU A 137 19.73 -0.47 -1.82
C LEU A 137 19.65 -1.34 -0.57
N LEU A 138 19.48 -2.66 -0.74
CA LEU A 138 19.42 -3.63 0.37
C LEU A 138 20.80 -4.01 0.92
N THR A 139 21.91 -3.69 0.24
CA THR A 139 23.23 -4.26 0.56
C THR A 139 24.28 -3.27 1.05
N HIS A 140 24.07 -1.95 0.94
CA HIS A 140 25.09 -0.97 1.32
C HIS A 140 24.54 0.11 2.26
N GLU A 141 24.97 0.05 3.53
CA GLU A 141 24.74 1.06 4.58
C GLU A 141 25.31 2.43 4.16
N PHE A 142 24.46 3.39 3.80
CA PHE A 142 24.83 4.81 3.80
C PHE A 142 24.30 5.48 5.07
N LYS A 143 25.20 5.69 6.04
CA LYS A 143 24.91 6.42 7.29
C LYS A 143 25.08 7.94 7.13
N MET A 144 23.99 8.65 7.43
CA MET A 144 23.88 9.93 8.16
C MET A 144 24.28 11.26 7.46
N THR A 145 23.27 12.03 7.06
CA THR A 145 22.88 13.27 7.80
C THR A 145 21.42 13.64 7.49
N PHE A 146 20.68 14.07 8.52
CA PHE A 146 19.21 14.26 8.64
C PHE A 146 18.43 13.00 9.03
N ILE A 147 18.63 12.55 10.28
CA ILE A 147 17.55 11.84 11.00
C ILE A 147 16.48 12.90 11.29
N GLN A 148 15.56 13.07 10.36
CA GLN A 148 14.17 13.20 10.77
C GLN A 148 13.83 11.81 11.35
N ALA A 149 13.44 11.72 12.62
CA ALA A 149 13.18 10.43 13.25
C ALA A 149 12.19 9.64 12.36
N ALA A 150 12.65 8.54 11.77
CA ALA A 150 11.82 7.74 10.89
C ALA A 150 10.59 7.26 11.68
N ASP A 151 9.42 7.42 11.10
CA ASP A 151 8.14 7.03 11.70
C ASP A 151 8.16 5.53 12.01
N ALA A 152 8.14 5.17 13.29
CA ALA A 152 8.29 3.79 13.71
C ALA A 152 7.52 3.46 15.00
N ILE A 153 7.14 2.20 15.14
CA ILE A 153 6.90 1.60 16.46
C ILE A 153 8.25 1.15 17.01
N ILE A 154 8.53 1.47 18.26
CA ILE A 154 9.77 1.12 18.94
C ILE A 154 9.47 0.08 20.01
N THR A 155 10.28 -0.97 20.05
CA THR A 155 10.34 -1.87 21.20
C THR A 155 11.65 -1.65 21.93
N ASP A 156 11.59 -1.57 23.26
CA ASP A 156 12.75 -1.36 24.12
C ASP A 156 12.70 -2.23 25.37
N ARG A 157 13.86 -2.42 26.00
CA ARG A 157 13.99 -3.00 27.35
C ARG A 157 14.83 -2.10 28.22
N GLY A 158 14.25 -1.61 29.32
CA GLY A 158 14.93 -0.68 30.21
C GLY A 158 15.39 0.61 29.51
N GLY A 159 14.66 1.07 28.49
CA GLY A 159 15.00 2.26 27.71
C GLY A 159 16.03 2.03 26.58
N VAL A 160 16.56 0.81 26.45
CA VAL A 160 17.45 0.43 25.34
C VAL A 160 16.62 -0.07 24.17
N VAL A 161 16.65 0.65 23.05
CA VAL A 161 15.91 0.31 21.82
C VAL A 161 16.42 -1.03 21.26
N GLU A 162 15.53 -2.01 21.16
CA GLU A 162 15.81 -3.30 20.52
C GLU A 162 15.46 -3.26 19.03
N ASN A 163 14.25 -2.81 18.70
CA ASN A 163 13.78 -2.78 17.32
C ASN A 163 13.09 -1.46 16.96
N ARG A 164 13.15 -1.14 15.66
CA ARG A 164 12.40 -0.05 15.02
C ARG A 164 11.59 -0.64 13.89
N HIS A 165 10.27 -0.66 14.05
CA HIS A 165 9.33 -1.17 13.06
C HIS A 165 8.79 0.02 12.27
N TRP A 166 9.34 0.26 11.07
CA TRP A 166 8.95 1.41 10.25
C TRP A 166 7.50 1.33 9.79
N VAL A 167 6.78 2.44 9.93
CA VAL A 167 5.35 2.55 9.65
C VAL A 167 5.14 3.40 8.41
N HIS A 168 4.35 2.87 7.49
CA HIS A 168 3.78 3.61 6.37
C HIS A 168 2.27 3.57 6.50
N ALA A 169 1.58 4.70 6.34
CA ALA A 169 0.13 4.74 6.36
C ALA A 169 -0.42 5.82 5.45
N ALA A 170 -1.60 5.57 4.90
CA ALA A 170 -2.39 6.54 4.17
C ALA A 170 -3.81 6.58 4.75
N ILE A 171 -4.29 7.78 5.06
CA ILE A 171 -5.65 8.05 5.51
C ILE A 171 -6.30 8.89 4.41
N VAL A 172 -7.32 8.35 3.76
CA VAL A 172 -7.99 8.97 2.61
C VAL A 172 -9.50 9.05 2.83
N ASP A 173 -10.16 9.98 2.16
CA ASP A 173 -11.62 9.99 2.08
C ASP A 173 -12.16 9.14 0.91
N SER A 174 -13.49 9.06 0.80
CA SER A 174 -14.20 8.29 -0.24
C SER A 174 -13.92 8.77 -1.68
N THR A 175 -13.43 10.00 -1.86
CA THR A 175 -13.02 10.53 -3.18
C THR A 175 -11.61 10.06 -3.56
N GLY A 176 -10.84 9.57 -2.59
CA GLY A 176 -9.43 9.22 -2.73
C GLY A 176 -8.48 10.36 -2.36
N LYS A 177 -8.99 11.48 -1.81
CA LYS A 177 -8.15 12.56 -1.31
C LYS A 177 -7.39 12.08 -0.08
N LEU A 178 -6.06 12.24 -0.10
CA LEU A 178 -5.22 12.00 1.07
C LEU A 178 -5.49 13.10 2.11
N LEU A 179 -5.78 12.71 3.34
CA LEU A 179 -5.99 13.61 4.48
C LEU A 179 -4.80 13.60 5.41
N PHE A 180 -4.28 12.40 5.73
CA PHE A 180 -3.11 12.22 6.57
C PHE A 180 -2.23 11.08 6.06
N SER A 181 -0.95 11.12 6.41
CA SER A 181 0.00 10.03 6.19
C SER A 181 0.94 9.80 7.37
N VAL A 182 1.56 8.62 7.38
CA VAL A 182 2.74 8.28 8.18
C VAL A 182 3.75 7.70 7.20
N GLY A 183 5.02 8.11 7.23
CA GLY A 183 5.99 7.68 6.22
C GLY A 183 5.52 7.93 4.78
N ASP A 184 5.75 6.95 3.90
CA ASP A 184 5.36 7.01 2.47
C ASP A 184 3.95 6.42 2.22
N PRO A 185 2.92 7.25 1.90
CA PRO A 185 1.56 6.78 1.59
C PRO A 185 1.43 6.17 0.19
N THR A 186 2.45 6.31 -0.67
CA THR A 186 2.47 5.75 -2.03
C THR A 186 3.14 4.38 -2.09
N ARG A 187 3.71 3.92 -0.97
CA ARG A 187 4.40 2.63 -0.82
C ARG A 187 3.63 1.47 -1.45
N MET A 188 4.16 0.98 -2.58
CA MET A 188 3.63 -0.18 -3.29
C MET A 188 3.65 -1.42 -2.39
N THR A 189 2.48 -1.99 -2.14
CA THR A 189 2.31 -3.06 -1.15
C THR A 189 1.42 -4.15 -1.73
N LEU A 190 1.83 -5.41 -1.60
CA LEU A 190 0.92 -6.53 -1.84
C LEU A 190 -0.20 -6.46 -0.80
N ALA A 191 -1.44 -6.30 -1.26
CA ALA A 191 -2.59 -6.23 -0.36
C ALA A 191 -2.81 -7.58 0.35
N ARG A 192 -2.37 -8.70 -0.25
CA ARG A 192 -2.51 -10.06 0.30
C ARG A 192 -3.97 -10.28 0.73
N SER A 193 -4.18 -10.83 1.93
CA SER A 193 -5.52 -11.05 2.48
C SER A 193 -6.33 -9.77 2.76
N ALA A 194 -5.75 -8.57 2.75
CA ALA A 194 -6.50 -7.32 2.78
C ALA A 194 -7.22 -7.03 1.44
N ALA A 195 -6.94 -7.76 0.36
CA ALA A 195 -7.73 -7.66 -0.87
C ALA A 195 -9.04 -8.48 -0.85
N LYS A 196 -9.24 -9.36 0.15
CA LYS A 196 -10.35 -10.31 0.17
C LYS A 196 -11.75 -9.70 0.08
N PRO A 197 -12.06 -8.55 0.71
CA PRO A 197 -13.35 -7.89 0.51
C PRO A 197 -13.62 -7.58 -0.97
N ILE A 198 -12.60 -7.13 -1.71
CA ILE A 198 -12.72 -6.82 -3.14
C ILE A 198 -12.75 -8.10 -3.99
N GLN A 199 -12.05 -9.16 -3.56
CA GLN A 199 -12.16 -10.48 -4.19
C GLN A 199 -13.57 -11.09 -3.99
N ALA A 200 -14.21 -10.85 -2.85
CA ALA A 200 -15.60 -11.25 -2.60
C ALA A 200 -16.59 -10.46 -3.46
N LEU A 201 -16.34 -9.16 -3.68
CA LEU A 201 -17.13 -8.35 -4.61
C LEU A 201 -17.12 -8.96 -6.02
N ALA A 202 -15.96 -9.43 -6.48
CA ALA A 202 -15.84 -10.07 -7.79
C ALA A 202 -16.74 -11.31 -7.93
N ILE A 203 -17.00 -12.03 -6.84
CA ILE A 203 -17.92 -13.18 -6.78
C ILE A 203 -19.38 -12.70 -6.75
N LEU A 204 -19.71 -11.66 -5.99
CA LEU A 204 -21.05 -11.06 -5.93
C LEU A 204 -21.49 -10.42 -7.26
N GLU A 205 -20.53 -10.01 -8.09
CA GLU A 205 -20.79 -9.55 -9.47
C GLU A 205 -20.99 -10.71 -10.46
N THR A 206 -20.91 -11.95 -10.01
CA THR A 206 -21.34 -13.13 -10.76
C THR A 206 -22.64 -13.66 -10.18
N PRO A 207 -23.40 -14.47 -10.93
CA PRO A 207 -24.53 -15.23 -10.36
C PRO A 207 -24.12 -16.25 -9.29
N GLY A 208 -22.83 -16.47 -9.03
CA GLY A 208 -22.34 -17.55 -8.17
C GLY A 208 -22.73 -17.43 -6.70
N PHE A 209 -22.91 -16.22 -6.18
CA PHE A 209 -23.38 -16.07 -4.81
C PHE A 209 -24.83 -16.53 -4.64
N ASP A 210 -25.71 -16.08 -5.54
CA ASP A 210 -27.15 -16.37 -5.49
C ASP A 210 -27.46 -17.80 -5.98
N ASN A 211 -26.84 -18.27 -7.08
CA ASN A 211 -27.07 -19.60 -7.65
C ASN A 211 -26.77 -20.74 -6.66
N PHE A 212 -25.85 -20.52 -5.74
CA PHE A 212 -25.45 -21.51 -4.73
C PHE A 212 -26.01 -21.20 -3.34
N ASN A 213 -26.96 -20.26 -3.22
CA ASN A 213 -27.64 -19.90 -1.97
C ASN A 213 -26.66 -19.60 -0.82
N PHE A 214 -25.62 -18.82 -1.11
CA PHE A 214 -24.75 -18.30 -0.06
C PHE A 214 -25.46 -17.22 0.75
N ASP A 215 -25.12 -17.16 2.04
CA ASP A 215 -25.65 -16.16 2.98
C ASP A 215 -24.54 -15.21 3.46
N ASP A 216 -24.90 -14.28 4.34
CA ASP A 216 -23.97 -13.25 4.82
C ASP A 216 -22.85 -13.84 5.69
N ALA A 217 -23.09 -14.98 6.36
CA ALA A 217 -22.04 -15.68 7.10
C ALA A 217 -21.06 -16.37 6.15
N ASP A 218 -21.54 -16.93 5.03
CA ASP A 218 -20.68 -17.42 3.94
C ASP A 218 -19.85 -16.27 3.36
N LEU A 219 -20.44 -15.10 3.14
CA LEU A 219 -19.75 -13.90 2.63
C LEU A 219 -18.65 -13.40 3.59
N ALA A 220 -18.93 -13.39 4.90
CA ALA A 220 -17.93 -13.08 5.92
C ALA A 220 -16.75 -14.06 5.84
N LEU A 221 -17.01 -15.35 5.64
CA LEU A 221 -15.97 -16.36 5.49
C LEU A 221 -15.19 -16.23 4.16
N MET A 222 -15.81 -15.77 3.07
CA MET A 222 -15.08 -15.42 1.84
C MET A 222 -14.06 -14.29 2.08
N CYS A 223 -14.39 -13.37 2.98
CA CYS A 223 -13.51 -12.28 3.38
C CYS A 223 -12.43 -12.71 4.39
N ALA A 224 -12.47 -13.95 4.90
CA ALA A 224 -11.75 -14.34 6.10
C ALA A 224 -10.26 -14.66 5.92
N SER A 225 -9.53 -14.60 7.03
CA SER A 225 -8.28 -15.31 7.25
C SER A 225 -8.40 -16.06 8.57
N HIS A 226 -9.29 -17.04 8.57
CA HIS A 226 -9.85 -17.62 9.77
C HIS A 226 -8.85 -18.47 10.57
N SER A 227 -9.20 -18.73 11.83
CA SER A 227 -8.35 -19.48 12.77
C SER A 227 -8.64 -20.98 12.83
N SER A 228 -9.49 -21.48 11.92
CA SER A 228 -9.81 -22.91 11.80
C SER A 228 -10.52 -23.50 13.02
N GLU A 229 -11.16 -22.63 13.80
CA GLU A 229 -12.18 -23.04 14.78
C GLU A 229 -13.30 -23.80 14.08
N GLU A 230 -14.03 -24.61 14.84
CA GLU A 230 -15.06 -25.51 14.32
C GLU A 230 -16.09 -24.80 13.44
N GLN A 231 -16.56 -23.62 13.86
CA GLN A 231 -17.50 -22.80 13.09
C GLN A 231 -16.99 -22.44 11.68
N HIS A 232 -15.68 -22.18 11.53
CA HIS A 232 -15.07 -21.86 10.24
C HIS A 232 -15.03 -23.07 9.33
N ILE A 233 -14.57 -24.21 9.87
CA ILE A 233 -14.43 -25.45 9.10
C ILE A 233 -15.82 -25.97 8.69
N ALA A 234 -16.78 -25.96 9.62
CA ALA A 234 -18.16 -26.37 9.34
C ALA A 234 -18.79 -25.50 8.25
N ARG A 235 -18.61 -24.18 8.34
CA ARG A 235 -19.11 -23.23 7.32
C ARG A 235 -18.44 -23.44 5.96
N ALA A 236 -17.11 -23.58 5.91
CA ALA A 236 -16.39 -23.83 4.67
C ALA A 236 -16.84 -25.15 3.99
N ARG A 237 -17.10 -26.21 4.78
CA ARG A 237 -17.65 -27.48 4.26
C ARG A 237 -19.05 -27.28 3.69
N SER A 238 -19.90 -26.56 4.41
CA SER A 238 -21.24 -26.19 3.93
C SER A 238 -21.16 -25.40 2.62
N MET A 239 -20.24 -24.45 2.50
CA MET A 239 -20.06 -23.67 1.27
C MET A 239 -19.62 -24.55 0.09
N LEU A 240 -18.70 -25.49 0.29
CA LEU A 240 -18.31 -26.45 -0.73
C LEU A 240 -19.50 -27.31 -1.18
N LEU A 241 -20.27 -27.86 -0.24
CA LEU A 241 -21.45 -28.65 -0.54
C LEU A 241 -22.48 -27.85 -1.36
N LYS A 242 -22.77 -26.62 -0.93
CA LYS A 242 -23.63 -25.68 -1.69
C LYS A 242 -23.12 -25.47 -3.12
N ALA A 243 -21.81 -25.29 -3.28
CA ALA A 243 -21.16 -25.12 -4.57
C ALA A 243 -21.03 -26.43 -5.39
N ASN A 244 -21.56 -27.56 -4.92
CA ASN A 244 -21.35 -28.89 -5.50
C ASN A 244 -19.85 -29.21 -5.73
N ALA A 245 -19.02 -28.85 -4.75
CA ALA A 245 -17.58 -29.04 -4.76
C ALA A 245 -17.14 -29.83 -3.53
N THR A 246 -15.89 -30.28 -3.56
CA THR A 246 -15.24 -31.06 -2.51
C THR A 246 -13.93 -30.40 -2.10
N GLU A 247 -13.34 -30.91 -1.03
CA GLU A 247 -12.05 -30.42 -0.56
C GLU A 247 -10.92 -30.65 -1.58
N ALA A 248 -11.00 -31.70 -2.41
CA ALA A 248 -10.02 -32.00 -3.45
C ALA A 248 -10.01 -30.95 -4.59
N ASP A 249 -11.10 -30.20 -4.73
CA ASP A 249 -11.21 -29.13 -5.71
C ASP A 249 -10.50 -27.85 -5.22
N MET A 250 -10.15 -27.76 -3.94
CA MET A 250 -9.39 -26.62 -3.44
C MET A 250 -7.99 -26.57 -4.05
N ARG A 251 -7.47 -25.35 -4.22
CA ARG A 251 -6.10 -25.10 -4.70
C ARG A 251 -5.24 -24.45 -3.62
N CYS A 252 -5.75 -24.32 -2.39
CA CYS A 252 -4.97 -24.02 -1.21
C CYS A 252 -4.54 -25.30 -0.50
N GLY A 253 -3.37 -25.24 0.16
CA GLY A 253 -2.91 -26.28 1.05
C GLY A 253 -3.42 -26.11 2.49
N PRO A 254 -3.18 -27.12 3.36
CA PRO A 254 -3.45 -27.00 4.78
C PRO A 254 -2.66 -25.86 5.41
N HIS A 255 -3.20 -25.29 6.49
CA HIS A 255 -2.56 -24.21 7.23
C HIS A 255 -2.66 -24.52 8.73
N THR A 256 -1.56 -24.31 9.46
CA THR A 256 -1.57 -24.38 10.93
C THR A 256 -2.52 -23.33 11.49
N PRO A 257 -3.41 -23.65 12.44
CA PRO A 257 -4.36 -22.68 12.98
C PRO A 257 -3.67 -21.41 13.47
N LEU A 258 -4.24 -20.26 13.11
CA LEU A 258 -3.79 -18.97 13.63
C LEU A 258 -4.20 -18.75 15.10
N SER A 259 -5.17 -19.53 15.59
CA SER A 259 -5.52 -19.59 17.01
C SER A 259 -4.58 -20.55 17.73
N GLU A 260 -3.87 -20.04 18.74
CA GLU A 260 -3.01 -20.87 19.60
C GLU A 260 -3.81 -21.98 20.30
N THR A 261 -5.04 -21.68 20.74
CA THR A 261 -5.92 -22.65 21.39
C THR A 261 -6.25 -23.82 20.47
N VAL A 262 -6.66 -23.53 19.22
CA VAL A 262 -6.96 -24.57 18.22
C VAL A 262 -5.70 -25.34 17.87
N ASN A 263 -4.58 -24.65 17.65
CA ASN A 263 -3.31 -25.29 17.31
C ASN A 263 -2.84 -26.25 18.42
N ARG A 264 -2.87 -25.82 19.69
CA ARG A 264 -2.52 -26.66 20.84
C ARG A 264 -3.46 -27.86 20.98
N ALA A 265 -4.75 -27.69 20.71
CA ALA A 265 -5.70 -28.80 20.71
C ALA A 265 -5.38 -29.80 19.59
N TRP A 266 -5.08 -29.33 18.39
CA TRP A 266 -4.72 -30.20 17.26
C TRP A 266 -3.43 -30.98 17.51
N ILE A 267 -2.39 -30.33 18.03
CA ILE A 267 -1.13 -30.99 18.40
C ILE A 267 -1.37 -32.12 19.43
N LYS A 268 -2.19 -31.88 20.45
CA LYS A 268 -2.51 -32.91 21.47
C LYS A 268 -3.25 -34.12 20.90
N ASN A 269 -3.98 -33.92 19.81
CA ASN A 269 -4.77 -34.96 19.15
C ASN A 269 -4.07 -35.55 17.92
N ASP A 270 -2.81 -35.18 17.66
CA ASP A 270 -2.06 -35.56 16.45
C ASP A 270 -2.86 -35.29 15.15
N TYR A 271 -3.62 -34.20 15.15
CA TYR A 271 -4.51 -33.88 14.05
C TYR A 271 -3.73 -33.35 12.85
N THR A 272 -3.86 -34.01 11.69
CA THR A 272 -3.27 -33.57 10.43
C THR A 272 -4.24 -32.65 9.68
N PRO A 273 -3.92 -31.35 9.50
CA PRO A 273 -4.78 -30.43 8.78
C PRO A 273 -4.83 -30.75 7.28
N SER A 274 -5.98 -30.47 6.68
CA SER A 274 -6.24 -30.60 5.24
C SER A 274 -6.60 -29.23 4.62
N ALA A 275 -6.92 -29.15 3.33
CA ALA A 275 -7.17 -27.87 2.64
C ALA A 275 -8.35 -27.07 3.24
N ILE A 276 -9.35 -27.73 3.80
CA ILE A 276 -10.47 -27.10 4.52
C ILE A 276 -10.02 -26.34 5.76
N CYS A 277 -8.89 -26.74 6.35
CA CYS A 277 -8.26 -26.08 7.49
C CYS A 277 -7.44 -24.86 7.07
N SER A 278 -7.29 -24.59 5.77
CA SER A 278 -6.62 -23.39 5.27
C SER A 278 -7.35 -22.15 5.75
N ASN A 279 -6.62 -21.14 6.24
CA ASN A 279 -7.21 -19.85 6.61
C ASN A 279 -7.88 -19.11 5.43
N CYS A 280 -7.66 -19.57 4.19
CA CYS A 280 -8.28 -19.06 2.98
C CYS A 280 -9.44 -19.92 2.48
N SER A 281 -9.82 -21.01 3.14
CA SER A 281 -10.76 -22.00 2.60
C SER A 281 -12.11 -21.40 2.17
N GLY A 282 -12.66 -20.43 2.92
CA GLY A 282 -13.88 -19.70 2.54
C GLY A 282 -13.75 -18.89 1.25
N LYS A 283 -12.60 -18.22 1.04
CA LYS A 283 -12.28 -17.56 -0.23
C LYS A 283 -12.25 -18.57 -1.37
N HIS A 284 -11.63 -19.73 -1.17
CA HIS A 284 -11.55 -20.76 -2.21
C HIS A 284 -12.93 -21.34 -2.55
N ALA A 285 -13.78 -21.59 -1.55
CA ALA A 285 -15.16 -22.03 -1.78
C ALA A 285 -15.97 -20.99 -2.58
N GLY A 286 -15.82 -19.70 -2.26
CA GLY A 286 -16.43 -18.62 -3.05
C GLY A 286 -15.89 -18.53 -4.48
N MET A 287 -14.58 -18.71 -4.69
CA MET A 287 -13.97 -18.71 -6.02
C MET A 287 -14.44 -19.89 -6.88
N LEU A 288 -14.60 -21.08 -6.31
CA LEU A 288 -15.17 -22.25 -6.99
C LEU A 288 -16.61 -22.00 -7.46
N ALA A 289 -17.43 -21.39 -6.60
CA ALA A 289 -18.79 -21.00 -6.96
C ALA A 289 -18.82 -19.96 -8.09
N GLY A 290 -18.01 -18.90 -8.00
CA GLY A 290 -17.88 -17.89 -9.06
C GLY A 290 -17.36 -18.49 -10.37
N ALA A 291 -16.39 -19.40 -10.30
CA ALA A 291 -15.83 -20.11 -11.45
C ALA A 291 -16.89 -20.92 -12.21
N LYS A 292 -17.73 -21.68 -11.48
CA LYS A 292 -18.88 -22.40 -12.05
C LYS A 292 -19.91 -21.46 -12.65
N ALA A 293 -20.25 -20.37 -11.97
CA ALA A 293 -21.25 -19.41 -12.44
C ALA A 293 -20.83 -18.69 -13.73
N LEU A 294 -19.53 -18.51 -13.95
CA LEU A 294 -18.97 -17.96 -15.18
C LEU A 294 -18.80 -19.01 -16.30
N GLY A 295 -19.13 -20.28 -16.06
CA GLY A 295 -18.97 -21.37 -17.02
C GLY A 295 -17.50 -21.77 -17.29
N GLY A 296 -16.55 -21.30 -16.46
CA GLY A 296 -15.11 -21.57 -16.64
C GLY A 296 -14.65 -22.95 -16.20
N GLY A 297 -15.51 -23.71 -15.50
CA GLY A 297 -15.13 -24.93 -14.80
C GLY A 297 -14.56 -24.66 -13.41
N ILE A 298 -14.19 -25.72 -12.68
CA ILE A 298 -13.48 -25.61 -11.38
C ILE A 298 -12.00 -25.93 -11.50
N GLU A 299 -11.58 -26.54 -12.60
CA GLU A 299 -10.17 -26.80 -12.83
C GLU A 299 -9.42 -25.50 -13.01
N ASP A 300 -8.23 -25.44 -12.43
CA ASP A 300 -7.31 -24.33 -12.61
C ASP A 300 -7.87 -22.93 -12.28
N TYR A 301 -8.93 -22.84 -11.46
CA TYR A 301 -9.53 -21.55 -11.06
C TYR A 301 -8.56 -20.61 -10.35
N HIS A 302 -7.42 -21.13 -9.90
CA HIS A 302 -6.34 -20.40 -9.26
C HIS A 302 -5.40 -19.72 -10.25
N LEU A 303 -5.38 -20.13 -11.52
CA LEU A 303 -4.50 -19.57 -12.53
C LEU A 303 -4.99 -18.18 -12.98
N PRO A 304 -4.07 -17.22 -13.23
CA PRO A 304 -4.44 -15.87 -13.68
C PRO A 304 -5.29 -15.81 -14.95
N SER A 305 -5.19 -16.82 -15.82
CA SER A 305 -5.95 -16.92 -17.07
C SER A 305 -7.38 -17.41 -16.88
N HIS A 306 -7.74 -17.97 -15.72
CA HIS A 306 -9.07 -18.48 -15.49
C HIS A 306 -10.11 -17.33 -15.45
N PRO A 307 -11.33 -17.51 -15.98
CA PRO A 307 -12.36 -16.46 -16.01
C PRO A 307 -12.60 -15.78 -14.64
N ILE A 308 -12.64 -16.54 -13.55
CA ILE A 308 -12.81 -15.96 -12.20
C ILE A 308 -11.64 -15.06 -11.78
N GLN A 309 -10.39 -15.39 -12.13
CA GLN A 309 -9.24 -14.53 -11.80
C GLN A 309 -9.19 -13.30 -12.71
N SER A 310 -9.61 -13.43 -13.97
CA SER A 310 -9.83 -12.28 -14.86
C SER A 310 -10.90 -11.32 -14.31
N GLN A 311 -12.01 -11.86 -13.78
CA GLN A 311 -13.06 -11.09 -13.13
C GLN A 311 -12.55 -10.39 -11.86
N VAL A 312 -11.81 -11.10 -10.99
CA VAL A 312 -11.17 -10.52 -9.81
C VAL A 312 -10.22 -9.39 -10.19
N ARG A 313 -9.39 -9.60 -11.22
CA ARG A 313 -8.48 -8.58 -11.74
C ARG A 313 -9.24 -7.35 -12.20
N ARG A 314 -10.26 -7.53 -13.05
CA ARG A 314 -11.09 -6.45 -13.57
C ARG A 314 -11.70 -5.63 -12.44
N VAL A 315 -12.36 -6.27 -11.48
CA VAL A 315 -13.01 -5.56 -10.35
C VAL A 315 -12.00 -4.80 -9.50
N PHE A 316 -10.85 -5.40 -9.22
CA PHE A 316 -9.80 -4.73 -8.44
C PHE A 316 -9.21 -3.53 -9.19
N GLU A 317 -8.89 -3.69 -10.48
CA GLU A 317 -8.34 -2.64 -11.33
C GLU A 317 -9.33 -1.48 -11.50
N GLU A 318 -10.61 -1.75 -11.77
CA GLU A 318 -11.65 -0.71 -11.89
C GLU A 318 -11.80 0.15 -10.62
N LEU A 319 -11.62 -0.44 -9.44
CA LEU A 319 -11.76 0.29 -8.17
C LEU A 319 -10.47 1.03 -7.76
N CYS A 320 -9.29 0.47 -8.03
CA CYS A 320 -8.01 1.11 -7.68
C CYS A 320 -7.52 2.09 -8.74
N TYR A 321 -7.65 1.75 -10.03
CA TYR A 321 -7.03 2.43 -11.16
C TYR A 321 -8.03 2.53 -12.33
N PRO A 322 -9.08 3.36 -12.21
CA PRO A 322 -10.10 3.45 -13.27
C PRO A 322 -9.54 3.84 -14.64
N ASP A 323 -8.40 4.55 -14.67
CA ASP A 323 -7.74 5.03 -15.88
C ASP A 323 -6.49 4.22 -16.29
N GLU A 324 -6.06 3.22 -15.50
CA GLU A 324 -4.84 2.44 -15.76
C GLU A 324 -5.06 0.93 -15.53
N LYS A 325 -4.63 0.09 -16.49
CA LYS A 325 -4.86 -1.37 -16.45
C LYS A 325 -3.65 -2.22 -16.07
N ASN A 326 -2.68 -1.66 -15.34
CA ASN A 326 -1.40 -2.32 -15.05
C ASN A 326 -1.12 -2.46 -13.55
N VAL A 327 -2.05 -3.10 -12.82
CA VAL A 327 -1.80 -3.51 -11.43
C VAL A 327 -0.79 -4.66 -11.42
N PRO A 328 0.31 -4.60 -10.64
CA PRO A 328 1.20 -5.75 -10.48
C PRO A 328 0.51 -6.84 -9.65
N TRP A 329 0.66 -8.11 -10.04
CA TRP A 329 0.10 -9.26 -9.33
C TRP A 329 1.21 -10.25 -8.98
N GLY A 330 1.21 -10.75 -7.74
CA GLY A 330 2.06 -11.84 -7.29
C GLY A 330 1.27 -13.11 -6.98
N LEU A 331 1.95 -14.24 -6.83
CA LEU A 331 1.34 -15.47 -6.32
C LEU A 331 1.24 -15.43 -4.79
N ASP A 332 0.07 -15.71 -4.23
CA ASP A 332 -0.15 -15.79 -2.79
C ASP A 332 0.13 -17.20 -2.24
N GLY A 333 0.39 -17.32 -0.93
CA GLY A 333 0.66 -18.60 -0.27
C GLY A 333 -0.53 -19.58 -0.28
N CYS A 334 -1.72 -19.10 -0.62
CA CYS A 334 -2.91 -19.92 -0.88
C CYS A 334 -3.07 -20.32 -2.35
N ASN A 335 -2.09 -20.02 -3.21
CA ASN A 335 -2.04 -20.30 -4.64
C ASN A 335 -2.92 -19.41 -5.54
N LEU A 336 -3.63 -18.41 -4.99
CA LEU A 336 -4.36 -17.41 -5.80
C LEU A 336 -3.50 -16.16 -6.08
N PRO A 337 -3.78 -15.40 -7.15
CA PRO A 337 -3.14 -14.11 -7.39
C PRO A 337 -3.45 -13.08 -6.30
N ALA A 338 -2.45 -12.29 -5.91
CA ALA A 338 -2.55 -11.19 -4.97
C ALA A 338 -2.13 -9.86 -5.65
N PRO A 339 -2.99 -8.82 -5.62
CA PRO A 339 -2.66 -7.54 -6.22
C PRO A 339 -1.71 -6.73 -5.34
N ALA A 340 -0.85 -5.94 -5.98
CA ALA A 340 -0.09 -4.88 -5.34
C ALA A 340 -0.65 -3.50 -5.71
N THR A 341 -0.77 -2.62 -4.72
CA THR A 341 -1.20 -1.24 -4.93
C THR A 341 -0.56 -0.33 -3.88
N SER A 342 -0.62 0.98 -4.09
CA SER A 342 -0.17 1.94 -3.09
C SER A 342 -1.07 1.92 -1.86
N LEU A 343 -0.55 2.30 -0.69
CA LEU A 343 -1.37 2.41 0.52
C LEU A 343 -2.51 3.41 0.33
N ARG A 344 -2.30 4.52 -0.38
CA ARG A 344 -3.35 5.49 -0.72
C ARG A 344 -4.54 4.82 -1.43
N LEU A 345 -4.27 4.00 -2.44
CA LEU A 345 -5.32 3.32 -3.20
C LEU A 345 -5.94 2.16 -2.43
N LEU A 346 -5.16 1.43 -1.63
CA LEU A 346 -5.72 0.44 -0.71
C LEU A 346 -6.65 1.11 0.30
N GLY A 347 -6.27 2.26 0.87
CA GLY A 347 -7.14 3.05 1.73
C GLY A 347 -8.43 3.44 1.01
N LYS A 348 -8.33 3.91 -0.24
CA LYS A 348 -9.48 4.29 -1.06
C LYS A 348 -10.44 3.11 -1.25
N LEU A 349 -9.94 1.90 -1.52
CA LEU A 349 -10.79 0.71 -1.62
C LEU A 349 -11.66 0.52 -0.38
N TYR A 350 -11.06 0.63 0.81
CA TYR A 350 -11.79 0.49 2.07
C TYR A 350 -12.75 1.65 2.33
N ALA A 351 -12.38 2.88 1.97
CA ALA A 351 -13.29 4.03 2.00
C ALA A 351 -14.52 3.79 1.11
N THR A 352 -14.32 3.25 -0.10
CA THR A 352 -15.41 2.90 -1.02
C THR A 352 -16.32 1.82 -0.45
N VAL A 353 -15.75 0.77 0.19
CA VAL A 353 -16.56 -0.25 0.86
C VAL A 353 -17.43 0.36 1.97
N ALA A 354 -16.85 1.22 2.82
CA ALA A 354 -17.60 1.86 3.90
C ALA A 354 -18.66 2.85 3.38
N ALA A 355 -18.33 3.68 2.40
CA ALA A 355 -19.25 4.65 1.80
C ALA A 355 -20.49 3.99 1.18
N SER A 356 -20.35 2.77 0.66
CA SER A 356 -21.45 2.06 0.02
C SER A 356 -22.64 1.83 0.96
N VAL A 357 -22.39 1.65 2.26
CA VAL A 357 -23.43 1.50 3.28
C VAL A 357 -24.24 2.79 3.42
N ASP A 358 -23.55 3.94 3.42
CA ASP A 358 -24.16 5.26 3.57
C ASP A 358 -24.96 5.64 2.30
N HIS A 359 -24.52 5.20 1.12
CA HIS A 359 -25.19 5.47 -0.16
C HIS A 359 -26.41 4.60 -0.41
N THR A 360 -26.44 3.33 0.05
CA THR A 360 -27.63 2.48 -0.09
C THR A 360 -28.88 3.01 0.62
N SER A 361 -28.71 3.98 1.52
CA SER A 361 -29.81 4.65 2.24
C SER A 361 -30.39 5.87 1.52
N LYS A 362 -29.76 6.35 0.44
CA LYS A 362 -30.20 7.52 -0.35
C LYS A 362 -30.75 7.03 -1.68
N ASP A 363 -31.94 7.51 -2.07
CA ASP A 363 -32.58 7.14 -3.34
C ASP A 363 -31.73 7.62 -4.54
N ASP A 364 -30.86 6.74 -5.04
CA ASP A 364 -29.93 6.99 -6.14
C ASP A 364 -30.66 6.92 -7.51
N HIS A 365 -31.62 7.82 -7.71
CA HIS A 365 -32.32 8.02 -8.98
C HIS A 365 -31.37 8.61 -10.03
N GLY A 366 -30.56 7.77 -10.68
CA GLY A 366 -29.69 8.20 -11.78
C GLY A 366 -28.51 7.28 -12.10
N GLN A 367 -28.15 6.34 -11.22
CA GLN A 367 -27.08 5.37 -11.49
C GLN A 367 -27.57 4.23 -12.39
N ASP A 368 -26.70 3.73 -13.26
CA ASP A 368 -26.96 2.52 -14.04
C ASP A 368 -27.05 1.28 -13.13
N ALA A 369 -27.67 0.21 -13.63
CA ALA A 369 -27.94 -1.00 -12.85
C ALA A 369 -26.66 -1.71 -12.35
N ALA A 370 -25.54 -1.63 -13.09
CA ALA A 370 -24.29 -2.27 -12.69
C ALA A 370 -23.64 -1.51 -11.52
N THR A 371 -23.65 -0.18 -11.56
CA THR A 371 -23.20 0.67 -10.45
C THR A 371 -24.03 0.42 -9.19
N GLN A 372 -25.36 0.33 -9.32
CA GLN A 372 -26.25 0.01 -8.19
C GLN A 372 -25.96 -1.37 -7.60
N LEU A 373 -25.76 -2.40 -8.44
CA LEU A 373 -25.41 -3.74 -7.97
C LEU A 373 -24.09 -3.73 -7.20
N ARG A 374 -23.05 -3.09 -7.74
CA ARG A 374 -21.76 -2.96 -7.08
C ARG A 374 -21.86 -2.29 -5.72
N THR A 375 -22.59 -1.17 -5.63
CA THR A 375 -22.82 -0.46 -4.36
C THR A 375 -23.55 -1.35 -3.34
N ARG A 376 -24.59 -2.07 -3.74
CA ARG A 376 -25.29 -3.03 -2.85
C ARG A 376 -24.39 -4.17 -2.40
N SER A 377 -23.59 -4.72 -3.30
CA SER A 377 -22.66 -5.81 -3.00
C SER A 377 -21.56 -5.39 -2.03
N LEU A 378 -20.99 -4.19 -2.20
CA LEU A 378 -20.04 -3.61 -1.25
C LEU A 378 -20.66 -3.37 0.12
N SER A 379 -21.90 -2.85 0.15
CA SER A 379 -22.63 -2.62 1.41
C SER A 379 -22.88 -3.95 2.14
N ARG A 380 -23.26 -4.99 1.39
CA ARG A 380 -23.43 -6.35 1.91
C ARG A 380 -22.12 -6.92 2.47
N ILE A 381 -20.97 -6.72 1.81
CA ILE A 381 -19.66 -7.13 2.31
C ILE A 381 -19.33 -6.45 3.63
N PHE A 382 -19.52 -5.13 3.72
CA PHE A 382 -19.30 -4.38 4.96
C PHE A 382 -20.14 -4.96 6.11
N ASN A 383 -21.44 -5.12 5.87
CA ASN A 383 -22.37 -5.62 6.88
C ASN A 383 -22.06 -7.05 7.30
N ALA A 384 -21.78 -7.95 6.35
CA ALA A 384 -21.40 -9.33 6.63
C ALA A 384 -20.15 -9.43 7.51
N MET A 385 -19.09 -8.67 7.18
CA MET A 385 -17.87 -8.64 7.97
C MET A 385 -18.11 -8.09 9.38
N GLY A 386 -18.88 -7.01 9.50
CA GLY A 386 -19.19 -6.39 10.79
C GLY A 386 -20.15 -7.21 11.66
N GLN A 387 -21.06 -7.98 11.05
CA GLN A 387 -22.04 -8.83 11.74
C GLN A 387 -21.43 -10.16 12.21
N PHE A 388 -20.52 -10.74 11.44
CA PHE A 388 -19.85 -12.01 11.75
C PHE A 388 -18.32 -11.84 11.86
N PRO A 389 -17.84 -10.94 12.74
CA PRO A 389 -16.42 -10.60 12.83
C PRO A 389 -15.58 -11.80 13.28
N GLU A 390 -16.13 -12.72 14.06
CA GLU A 390 -15.49 -13.99 14.44
C GLU A 390 -15.23 -14.87 13.23
N LEU A 391 -16.13 -14.93 12.23
CA LEU A 391 -15.89 -15.71 11.01
C LEU A 391 -14.76 -15.13 10.15
N VAL A 392 -14.51 -13.81 10.24
CA VAL A 392 -13.47 -13.14 9.45
C VAL A 392 -12.05 -13.46 9.95
N ALA A 393 -11.83 -13.54 11.26
CA ALA A 393 -10.49 -13.79 11.81
C ALA A 393 -10.43 -14.90 12.86
N GLY A 394 -11.45 -15.08 13.67
CA GLY A 394 -11.49 -15.98 14.83
C GLY A 394 -11.44 -15.23 16.16
N GLU A 395 -11.84 -15.93 17.22
CA GLU A 395 -12.01 -15.36 18.55
C GLU A 395 -10.71 -14.78 19.11
N GLY A 396 -10.80 -13.60 19.72
CA GLY A 396 -9.68 -12.90 20.37
C GLY A 396 -8.63 -12.32 19.41
N ARG A 397 -8.86 -12.38 18.08
CA ARG A 397 -7.94 -11.79 17.10
C ARG A 397 -8.30 -10.37 16.74
N PHE A 398 -7.30 -9.60 16.34
CA PHE A 398 -7.42 -8.15 16.16
C PHE A 398 -8.58 -7.72 15.24
N CYS A 399 -8.78 -8.34 14.06
CA CYS A 399 -9.89 -7.93 13.19
C CYS A 399 -11.26 -8.14 13.85
N THR A 400 -11.42 -9.23 14.61
CA THR A 400 -12.64 -9.55 15.33
C THR A 400 -12.88 -8.55 16.46
N GLU A 401 -11.86 -8.32 17.30
CA GLU A 401 -11.95 -7.38 18.41
C GLU A 401 -12.13 -5.93 17.95
N LEU A 402 -11.48 -5.55 16.83
CA LEU A 402 -11.65 -4.24 16.21
C LEU A 402 -13.10 -4.01 15.78
N MET A 403 -13.71 -4.95 15.04
CA MET A 403 -15.10 -4.78 14.58
C MET A 403 -16.11 -4.85 15.74
N ARG A 404 -15.83 -5.63 16.80
CA ARG A 404 -16.64 -5.64 18.03
C ARG A 404 -16.54 -4.34 18.84
N ALA A 405 -15.37 -3.70 18.85
CA ALA A 405 -15.15 -2.42 19.53
C ALA A 405 -15.80 -1.21 18.81
N PHE A 406 -16.15 -1.38 17.53
CA PHE A 406 -16.72 -0.34 16.66
C PHE A 406 -17.93 -0.89 15.87
N PRO A 407 -18.99 -1.34 16.56
CA PRO A 407 -20.08 -2.10 15.95
C PRO A 407 -20.81 -1.30 14.86
N GLY A 408 -20.67 -1.73 13.61
CA GLY A 408 -21.32 -1.09 12.45
C GLY A 408 -20.72 0.24 12.02
N GLU A 409 -19.64 0.71 12.68
CA GLU A 409 -18.96 1.97 12.38
C GLU A 409 -17.79 1.77 11.40
N LEU A 410 -17.06 0.66 11.52
CA LEU A 410 -15.95 0.31 10.65
C LEU A 410 -15.82 -1.19 10.41
N ILE A 411 -15.08 -1.54 9.37
CA ILE A 411 -14.53 -2.88 9.15
C ILE A 411 -13.02 -2.79 9.01
N GLY A 412 -12.32 -3.87 9.38
CA GLY A 412 -10.87 -3.95 9.21
C GLY A 412 -10.42 -5.34 8.80
N LYS A 413 -9.36 -5.40 8.00
CA LYS A 413 -8.83 -6.67 7.49
C LYS A 413 -7.32 -6.68 7.42
N LEU A 414 -6.76 -7.69 8.06
CA LEU A 414 -5.34 -8.01 7.98
C LEU A 414 -4.97 -8.60 6.61
N GLY A 415 -3.91 -8.06 6.02
CA GLY A 415 -3.05 -8.72 5.03
C GLY A 415 -1.81 -9.31 5.70
N ALA A 416 -1.33 -10.46 5.20
CA ALA A 416 -0.08 -11.05 5.68
C ALA A 416 1.09 -10.08 5.48
N ASP A 417 2.18 -10.30 6.23
CA ASP A 417 3.41 -9.51 6.15
C ASP A 417 3.19 -8.02 6.39
N GLY A 418 2.44 -7.69 7.44
CA GLY A 418 2.38 -6.32 7.97
C GLY A 418 1.47 -5.36 7.23
N CYS A 419 0.47 -5.81 6.46
CA CYS A 419 -0.47 -4.94 5.72
C CYS A 419 -1.84 -4.92 6.40
N TYR A 420 -2.51 -3.76 6.50
CA TYR A 420 -3.86 -3.65 7.06
C TYR A 420 -4.70 -2.63 6.30
N GLY A 421 -6.00 -2.91 6.13
CA GLY A 421 -6.98 -1.96 5.61
C GLY A 421 -8.15 -1.77 6.57
N ILE A 422 -8.66 -0.54 6.67
CA ILE A 422 -9.84 -0.16 7.48
C ILE A 422 -10.74 0.74 6.65
N GLY A 423 -12.04 0.44 6.63
CA GLY A 423 -13.07 1.33 6.10
C GLY A 423 -13.94 1.82 7.25
N ILE A 424 -14.09 3.12 7.39
CA ILE A 424 -14.86 3.79 8.46
C ILE A 424 -15.98 4.57 7.79
N ARG A 425 -17.22 4.37 8.24
CA ARG A 425 -18.39 5.06 7.67
C ARG A 425 -18.36 6.57 7.90
N GLU A 426 -19.19 7.28 7.15
CA GLU A 426 -19.38 8.71 7.37
C GLU A 426 -19.83 8.97 8.82
N SER A 427 -19.13 9.88 9.51
CA SER A 427 -19.42 10.27 10.88
C SER A 427 -18.98 11.71 11.13
N GLU A 428 -19.41 12.30 12.25
CA GLU A 428 -18.92 13.61 12.67
C GLU A 428 -17.41 13.61 12.91
N GLN A 429 -16.86 12.53 13.48
CA GLN A 429 -15.42 12.38 13.68
C GLN A 429 -14.67 12.38 12.35
N ALA A 430 -15.19 11.66 11.33
CA ALA A 430 -14.63 11.69 9.98
C ALA A 430 -14.68 13.11 9.35
N ARG A 431 -15.80 13.82 9.50
CA ARG A 431 -15.93 15.20 8.99
C ARG A 431 -14.99 16.17 9.69
N ASN A 432 -14.75 16.01 10.99
CA ASN A 432 -13.80 16.83 11.74
C ASN A 432 -12.34 16.65 11.27
N LEU A 433 -12.04 15.53 10.63
CA LEU A 433 -10.76 15.25 9.96
C LEU A 433 -10.69 15.81 8.53
N GLY A 434 -11.74 16.50 8.06
CA GLY A 434 -11.82 17.07 6.72
C GLY A 434 -12.24 16.08 5.63
N ALA A 435 -12.81 14.93 6.00
CA ALA A 435 -13.24 13.90 5.06
C ALA A 435 -14.52 14.29 4.32
N ASN A 436 -14.57 14.00 3.02
CA ASN A 436 -15.82 13.95 2.28
C ASN A 436 -16.38 12.51 2.29
N GLY A 437 -17.36 12.27 3.16
CA GLY A 437 -17.99 10.95 3.34
C GLY A 437 -17.17 10.02 4.24
N ALA A 438 -17.13 8.73 3.85
CA ALA A 438 -16.39 7.69 4.56
C ALA A 438 -14.86 7.88 4.50
N LEU A 439 -14.16 7.25 5.44
CA LEU A 439 -12.71 7.22 5.52
C LEU A 439 -12.16 5.83 5.21
N GLY A 440 -10.96 5.81 4.64
CA GLY A 440 -10.16 4.63 4.42
C GLY A 440 -8.78 4.78 5.00
N ILE A 441 -8.30 3.75 5.71
CA ILE A 441 -6.95 3.72 6.26
C ILE A 441 -6.25 2.47 5.73
N ALA A 442 -5.03 2.64 5.21
CA ALA A 442 -4.14 1.53 4.90
C ALA A 442 -2.81 1.70 5.64
N VAL A 443 -2.29 0.61 6.21
CA VAL A 443 -1.06 0.61 7.01
C VAL A 443 -0.14 -0.51 6.56
N LYS A 444 1.16 -0.22 6.48
CA LYS A 444 2.24 -1.20 6.27
C LYS A 444 3.32 -1.03 7.33
N ILE A 445 3.64 -2.13 8.02
CA ILE A 445 4.89 -2.27 8.78
C ILE A 445 5.92 -2.96 7.90
N GLU A 446 7.07 -2.34 7.68
CA GLU A 446 8.05 -2.79 6.67
C GLU A 446 8.53 -4.23 6.91
N ASP A 447 8.91 -4.56 8.15
CA ASP A 447 9.41 -5.89 8.53
C ASP A 447 8.31 -6.95 8.69
N GLY A 448 7.05 -6.59 8.45
CA GLY A 448 5.92 -7.51 8.51
C GLY A 448 5.44 -7.86 9.93
N ASN A 449 5.98 -7.23 10.98
CA ASN A 449 5.60 -7.54 12.35
C ASN A 449 4.12 -7.21 12.63
N ILE A 450 3.33 -8.27 12.86
CA ILE A 450 1.87 -8.17 12.97
C ILE A 450 1.43 -7.55 14.29
N SER A 451 2.10 -7.82 15.41
CA SER A 451 1.78 -7.20 16.69
C SER A 451 2.02 -5.69 16.66
N MET A 452 3.10 -5.26 15.99
CA MET A 452 3.42 -3.84 15.83
C MET A 452 2.51 -3.16 14.81
N LEU A 453 2.03 -3.90 13.81
CA LEU A 453 0.97 -3.42 12.91
C LEU A 453 -0.30 -3.10 13.69
N TYR A 454 -0.73 -3.98 14.60
CA TYR A 454 -1.91 -3.73 15.43
C TYR A 454 -1.70 -2.52 16.34
N ALA A 455 -0.53 -2.41 16.97
CA ALA A 455 -0.16 -1.24 17.78
C ALA A 455 -0.24 0.06 16.96
N ALA A 456 0.30 0.07 15.74
CA ALA A 456 0.24 1.21 14.83
C ALA A 456 -1.19 1.57 14.42
N VAL A 457 -2.00 0.57 14.04
CA VAL A 457 -3.40 0.78 13.65
C VAL A 457 -4.21 1.37 14.80
N THR A 458 -4.10 0.82 16.02
CA THR A 458 -4.84 1.34 17.18
C THR A 458 -4.39 2.75 17.54
N GLU A 459 -3.09 3.04 17.45
CA GLU A 459 -2.57 4.39 17.70
C GLU A 459 -3.04 5.39 16.63
N ILE A 460 -3.08 5.00 15.36
CA ILE A 460 -3.62 5.85 14.28
C ILE A 460 -5.08 6.22 14.58
N LEU A 461 -5.94 5.24 14.90
CA LEU A 461 -7.34 5.49 15.25
C LEU A 461 -7.47 6.46 16.44
N LYS A 462 -6.64 6.26 17.48
CA LYS A 462 -6.62 7.12 18.68
C LYS A 462 -6.21 8.56 18.36
N ARG A 463 -5.17 8.75 17.54
CA ARG A 463 -4.70 10.10 17.15
C ARG A 463 -5.66 10.82 16.21
N LEU A 464 -6.37 10.07 15.35
CA LEU A 464 -7.46 10.59 14.54
C LEU A 464 -8.73 10.85 15.36
N GLN A 465 -8.76 10.46 16.64
CA GLN A 465 -9.95 10.57 17.51
C GLN A 465 -11.16 9.83 16.93
N ILE A 466 -10.92 8.70 16.26
CA ILE A 466 -11.96 7.82 15.75
C ILE A 466 -12.30 6.79 16.83
N GLY A 467 -13.57 6.74 17.21
CA GLY A 467 -14.11 5.88 18.26
C GLY A 467 -14.34 6.58 19.58
N THR A 468 -14.68 5.78 20.59
CA THR A 468 -14.92 6.23 21.95
C THR A 468 -13.79 5.77 22.88
N PRO A 469 -13.65 6.36 24.09
CA PRO A 469 -12.74 5.83 25.11
C PRO A 469 -12.94 4.34 25.39
N LYS A 470 -14.19 3.85 25.35
CA LYS A 470 -14.52 2.43 25.51
C LYS A 470 -13.99 1.58 24.36
N SER A 471 -14.16 2.05 23.12
CA SER A 471 -13.64 1.38 21.92
C SER A 471 -12.12 1.27 21.96
N HIS A 472 -11.41 2.33 22.38
CA HIS A 472 -9.96 2.30 22.54
C HIS A 472 -9.53 1.36 23.67
N GLN A 473 -10.21 1.37 24.81
CA GLN A 473 -9.91 0.50 25.95
C GLN A 473 -10.04 -0.98 25.57
N ALA A 474 -11.03 -1.35 24.75
CA ALA A 474 -11.20 -2.72 24.27
C ALA A 474 -10.00 -3.21 23.44
N LEU A 475 -9.21 -2.30 22.86
CA LEU A 475 -8.04 -2.61 22.02
C LEU A 475 -6.70 -2.39 22.73
N GLU A 476 -6.69 -2.08 24.03
CA GLU A 476 -5.47 -1.72 24.77
C GLU A 476 -4.39 -2.81 24.70
N ASN A 477 -4.79 -4.09 24.75
CA ASN A 477 -3.87 -5.24 24.64
C ASN A 477 -3.14 -5.30 23.29
N PHE A 478 -3.71 -4.71 22.24
CA PHE A 478 -3.09 -4.61 20.92
C PHE A 478 -2.33 -3.30 20.73
N HIS A 479 -2.77 -2.22 21.39
CA HIS A 479 -2.13 -0.91 21.36
C HIS A 479 -0.72 -0.94 21.97
N SER A 480 -0.62 -1.54 23.15
CA SER A 480 0.62 -1.60 23.95
C SER A 480 0.85 -3.05 24.44
N PRO A 481 1.19 -3.99 23.55
CA PRO A 481 1.33 -5.39 23.92
C PRO A 481 2.43 -5.58 24.95
N LYS A 482 2.15 -6.33 26.00
CA LYS A 482 3.11 -6.59 27.08
C LYS A 482 4.23 -7.50 26.58
N ILE A 483 5.48 -7.03 26.72
CA ILE A 483 6.66 -7.83 26.45
C ILE A 483 7.10 -8.47 27.77
N CYS A 484 6.75 -9.76 27.97
CA CYS A 484 7.06 -10.49 29.21
C CYS A 484 8.20 -11.49 29.03
N ASN A 485 8.93 -11.77 30.12
CA ASN A 485 9.83 -12.93 30.17
C ASN A 485 9.05 -14.23 30.45
N THR A 486 9.75 -15.36 30.50
CA THR A 486 9.16 -16.71 30.66
C THR A 486 8.44 -16.94 31.98
N VAL A 487 8.68 -16.11 33.01
CA VAL A 487 7.96 -16.16 34.30
C VAL A 487 6.91 -15.05 34.43
N GLY A 488 6.61 -14.32 33.36
CA GLY A 488 5.53 -13.34 33.30
C GLY A 488 5.88 -11.92 33.75
N VAL A 489 7.16 -11.62 34.01
CA VAL A 489 7.59 -10.26 34.36
C VAL A 489 7.64 -9.40 33.10
N VAL A 490 7.03 -8.21 33.15
CA VAL A 490 7.13 -7.22 32.08
C VAL A 490 8.57 -6.73 32.00
N THR A 491 9.18 -6.92 30.83
CA THR A 491 10.61 -6.70 30.60
C THR A 491 10.88 -5.74 29.44
N GLY A 492 9.84 -5.32 28.72
CA GLY A 492 9.98 -4.36 27.63
C GLY A 492 8.72 -3.54 27.41
N HIS A 493 8.89 -2.46 26.65
CA HIS A 493 7.86 -1.49 26.35
C HIS A 493 7.72 -1.28 24.85
N VAL A 494 6.53 -0.84 24.44
CA VAL A 494 6.20 -0.43 23.08
C VAL A 494 5.94 1.07 23.10
N SER A 495 6.57 1.82 22.21
CA SER A 495 6.29 3.24 22.04
C SER A 495 6.02 3.61 20.58
N HIS A 496 5.10 4.54 20.38
CA HIS A 496 4.58 4.89 19.06
C HIS A 496 5.27 6.14 18.51
N SER A 497 6.55 6.00 18.16
CA SER A 497 7.42 7.06 17.65
C SER A 497 7.20 7.36 16.16
N PHE A 498 5.96 7.70 15.79
CA PHE A 498 5.62 8.26 14.47
C PHE A 498 4.79 9.52 14.62
N ARG A 499 4.46 10.24 13.54
CA ARG A 499 3.50 11.36 13.53
C ARG A 499 2.51 11.21 12.37
N LEU A 500 1.29 11.70 12.56
CA LEU A 500 0.34 11.89 11.46
C LEU A 500 0.65 13.22 10.80
N HIS A 501 1.03 13.18 9.53
CA HIS A 501 1.28 14.35 8.71
C HIS A 501 0.02 14.68 7.92
N PRO A 502 -0.59 15.87 8.09
CA PRO A 502 -1.66 16.32 7.20
C PRO A 502 -1.16 16.37 5.76
N ALA A 503 -1.98 15.96 4.81
CA ALA A 503 -1.68 16.17 3.39
C ALA A 503 -1.68 17.68 3.09
N LEU A 504 -0.63 18.16 2.41
CA LEU A 504 -0.48 19.55 1.99
C LEU A 504 -1.37 19.89 0.78
#